data_AF-A0A140NQ98-F1
#
_entry.id   AF-A0A140NQ98-F1
#
_cell.length_a   1.000
_cell.length_b   1.000
_cell.length_c   1.000
_cell.angle_alpha   90.00
_cell.angle_beta   90.00
_cell.angle_gamma   90.00
#
_symmetry.space_group_name_H-M   'P 1'
#
loop_
_entity.id
_entity.type
_entity.pdbx_description
1 polymer ?
#
loop_
_entity_poly.entity_id
_entity_poly.type
_entity_poly.pdbx_seq_one_letter_code
_entity_poly.pdbx_strand_id
1 'polypeptide(L)'
;MTKSPLSGTKKQARNPTDRGKQGVKRSLLTDANGLPLSLVVAAANMHDIKLVADTLDALQTGRPGQKLRLCLDKGYDAGWLKTYLQNRGYELYIQSRKEESDASKNTDFKAHHWGVERMHSWMNRFRRILTRWEKKIENYEAMLHFTCGLIVWNKVLLR
;
A
#
# COMPACT_ATOMS: atom_id res chain seq x y z
N MET A 1 4.40 -7.96 -0.78
CA MET A 1 5.03 -8.38 0.50
C MET A 1 6.51 -8.64 0.28
N THR A 2 7.38 -8.37 1.25
CA THR A 2 8.84 -8.36 1.04
C THR A 2 9.56 -9.31 1.98
N LYS A 3 10.46 -10.15 1.43
CA LYS A 3 11.32 -11.06 2.20
C LYS A 3 12.37 -10.25 2.95
N SER A 4 12.75 -10.71 4.15
CA SER A 4 13.70 -10.01 5.00
C SER A 4 14.55 -11.02 5.80
N PRO A 5 15.59 -11.62 5.18
CA PRO A 5 16.30 -12.78 5.74
C PRO A 5 17.41 -12.44 6.73
N LEU A 6 17.98 -11.23 6.68
CA LEU A 6 19.15 -10.82 7.48
C LEU A 6 18.92 -9.52 8.27
N SER A 7 17.67 -9.07 8.38
CA SER A 7 17.29 -7.83 9.07
C SER A 7 17.40 -7.97 10.60
N GLY A 8 17.51 -6.82 11.28
CA GLY A 8 17.22 -6.74 12.71
C GLY A 8 15.72 -6.86 13.01
N THR A 9 15.40 -7.15 14.27
CA THR A 9 14.07 -7.56 14.75
C THR A 9 12.96 -6.52 14.59
N LYS A 10 13.27 -5.22 14.45
CA LYS A 10 12.25 -4.15 14.31
C LYS A 10 11.40 -4.33 13.05
N LYS A 11 10.07 -4.31 13.25
CA LYS A 11 9.01 -4.47 12.24
C LYS A 11 9.19 -5.71 11.34
N GLN A 12 9.69 -6.82 11.88
CA GLN A 12 9.94 -8.08 11.16
C GLN A 12 9.17 -9.22 11.85
N ALA A 13 8.58 -10.14 11.09
CA ALA A 13 7.94 -11.34 11.65
C ALA A 13 7.98 -12.51 10.66
N ARG A 14 7.59 -13.70 11.14
CA ARG A 14 7.26 -14.85 10.28
C ARG A 14 5.97 -14.57 9.52
N ASN A 15 5.97 -14.75 8.20
CA ASN A 15 4.76 -14.61 7.39
C ASN A 15 3.88 -15.88 7.50
N PRO A 16 2.63 -15.79 7.98
CA PRO A 16 1.71 -16.93 7.93
C PRO A 16 1.45 -17.46 6.51
N THR A 17 1.49 -16.60 5.47
CA THR A 17 1.17 -17.01 4.08
C THR A 17 2.38 -17.45 3.24
N ASP A 18 3.63 -17.31 3.73
CA ASP A 18 4.85 -17.76 3.02
C ASP A 18 5.67 -18.70 3.90
N ARG A 19 5.03 -19.79 4.37
CA ARG A 19 5.66 -20.89 5.14
C ARG A 19 6.48 -20.41 6.35
N GLY A 20 6.04 -19.34 7.02
CA GLY A 20 6.72 -18.77 8.18
C GLY A 20 8.03 -18.02 7.88
N LYS A 21 8.37 -17.73 6.61
CA LYS A 21 9.59 -16.97 6.27
C LYS A 21 9.57 -15.57 6.88
N GLN A 22 10.74 -15.06 7.28
CA GLN A 22 10.86 -13.69 7.77
C GLN A 22 10.60 -12.66 6.67
N GLY A 23 9.78 -11.67 6.98
CA GLY A 23 9.42 -10.62 6.03
C GLY A 23 8.83 -9.36 6.67
N VAL A 24 8.47 -8.44 5.80
CA VAL A 24 7.81 -7.17 6.11
C VAL A 24 6.65 -6.92 5.14
N LYS A 25 5.65 -6.19 5.61
CA LYS A 25 4.55 -5.64 4.81
C LYS A 25 4.84 -4.18 4.48
N ARG A 26 4.29 -3.73 3.35
CA ARG A 26 4.18 -2.32 2.95
C ARG A 26 2.68 -2.04 2.87
N SER A 27 2.20 -1.01 3.54
CA SER A 27 0.89 -0.43 3.27
C SER A 27 1.12 0.94 2.61
N LEU A 28 0.31 1.24 1.61
CA LEU A 28 0.58 2.29 0.63
C LEU A 28 -0.73 2.97 0.22
N LEU A 29 -0.76 4.30 0.28
CA LEU A 29 -1.79 5.12 -0.35
C LEU A 29 -1.29 5.61 -1.71
N THR A 30 -2.13 5.56 -2.73
CA THR A 30 -1.85 6.19 -4.04
C THR A 30 -2.98 7.13 -4.44
N ASP A 31 -2.68 8.03 -5.37
CA ASP A 31 -3.71 8.74 -6.12
C ASP A 31 -4.36 7.83 -7.18
N ALA A 32 -5.28 8.38 -7.98
CA ALA A 32 -5.94 7.65 -9.07
C ALA A 32 -5.00 7.26 -10.23
N ASN A 33 -3.87 7.94 -10.40
CA ASN A 33 -2.85 7.61 -11.40
C ASN A 33 -1.91 6.47 -10.95
N GLY A 34 -1.88 6.17 -9.64
CA GLY A 34 -0.94 5.22 -9.04
C GLY A 34 0.37 5.86 -8.55
N LEU A 35 0.40 7.18 -8.37
CA LEU A 35 1.49 7.88 -7.70
C LEU A 35 1.40 7.66 -6.18
N PRO A 36 2.50 7.35 -5.48
CA PRO A 36 2.50 7.15 -4.03
C PRO A 36 2.26 8.47 -3.29
N LEU A 37 1.30 8.47 -2.36
CA LEU A 37 0.97 9.61 -1.50
C LEU A 37 1.51 9.40 -0.06
N SER A 38 1.44 8.17 0.44
CA SER A 38 2.00 7.78 1.73
C SER A 38 2.36 6.30 1.76
N LEU A 39 3.25 5.93 2.67
CA LEU A 39 3.81 4.58 2.80
C LEU A 39 4.14 4.31 4.27
N VAL A 40 3.78 3.12 4.77
CA VAL A 40 4.29 2.60 6.04
C VAL A 40 4.75 1.15 5.90
N VAL A 41 5.81 0.80 6.65
CA VAL A 41 6.29 -0.59 6.76
C VAL A 41 5.81 -1.19 8.07
N ALA A 42 5.44 -2.48 8.05
CA ALA A 42 4.96 -3.24 9.20
C ALA A 42 5.49 -4.68 9.21
N ALA A 43 5.29 -5.38 10.33
CA ALA A 43 5.66 -6.79 10.49
C ALA A 43 4.80 -7.71 9.61
N ALA A 44 5.40 -8.81 9.13
CA ALA A 44 4.75 -9.75 8.19
C ALA A 44 3.39 -10.32 8.65
N ASN A 45 3.22 -10.53 9.95
CA ASN A 45 2.04 -11.14 10.56
C ASN A 45 0.92 -10.13 10.90
N MET A 46 1.14 -8.83 10.69
CA MET A 46 0.13 -7.81 10.98
C MET A 46 -0.97 -7.83 9.91
N HIS A 47 -2.24 -7.81 10.32
CA HIS A 47 -3.38 -7.76 9.39
C HIS A 47 -3.48 -6.36 8.77
N ASP A 48 -3.63 -6.28 7.45
CA ASP A 48 -3.44 -5.02 6.69
C ASP A 48 -4.49 -3.96 7.06
N ILE A 49 -5.70 -4.39 7.45
CA ILE A 49 -6.75 -3.52 8.02
C ILE A 49 -6.29 -2.69 9.22
N LYS A 50 -5.28 -3.14 9.99
CA LYS A 50 -4.72 -2.40 11.13
C LYS A 50 -3.75 -1.29 10.71
N LEU A 51 -3.26 -1.32 9.46
CA LEU A 51 -2.31 -0.35 8.92
C LEU A 51 -2.99 0.88 8.30
N VAL A 52 -4.31 0.87 8.15
CA VAL A 52 -5.05 1.96 7.47
C VAL A 52 -4.86 3.30 8.18
N ALA A 53 -4.90 3.31 9.53
CA ALA A 53 -4.63 4.50 10.34
C ALA A 53 -3.23 5.06 10.04
N ASP A 54 -2.18 4.30 10.37
CA ASP A 54 -0.77 4.62 10.13
C ASP A 54 -0.50 5.09 8.68
N THR A 55 -1.15 4.47 7.70
CA THR A 55 -0.99 4.83 6.27
C THR A 55 -1.61 6.18 5.96
N LEU A 56 -2.80 6.49 6.49
CA LEU A 56 -3.44 7.80 6.32
C LEU A 56 -2.72 8.90 7.11
N ASP A 57 -2.15 8.55 8.27
CA ASP A 57 -1.39 9.48 9.12
C ASP A 57 0.00 9.80 8.57
N ALA A 58 0.58 8.91 7.76
CA ALA A 58 1.83 9.15 7.02
C ALA A 58 1.68 10.11 5.81
N LEU A 59 0.50 10.70 5.56
CA LEU A 59 0.24 11.63 4.45
C LEU A 59 0.69 13.06 4.79
N GLN A 60 1.95 13.38 4.47
CA GLN A 60 2.57 14.67 4.82
C GLN A 60 2.02 15.89 4.05
N THR A 61 1.47 15.70 2.86
CA THR A 61 0.98 16.79 1.98
C THR A 61 -0.35 17.40 2.43
N GLY A 62 -0.93 16.93 3.53
CA GLY A 62 -2.32 17.19 3.89
C GLY A 62 -3.32 16.48 2.96
N ARG A 63 -4.61 16.66 3.25
CA ARG A 63 -5.72 15.99 2.55
C ARG A 63 -6.42 16.95 1.58
N PRO A 64 -6.51 16.64 0.27
CA PRO A 64 -7.23 17.51 -0.67
C PRO A 64 -8.75 17.43 -0.44
N GLY A 65 -9.34 18.50 0.08
CA GLY A 65 -10.79 18.64 0.23
C GLY A 65 -11.41 17.97 1.46
N GLN A 66 -12.71 18.22 1.66
CA GLN A 66 -13.43 17.83 2.89
C GLN A 66 -13.94 16.38 2.89
N LYS A 67 -14.29 15.83 1.72
CA LYS A 67 -14.72 14.44 1.54
C LYS A 67 -13.90 13.80 0.42
N LEU A 68 -13.35 12.61 0.66
CA LEU A 68 -12.60 11.84 -0.32
C LEU A 68 -13.04 10.38 -0.34
N ARG A 69 -13.25 9.84 -1.54
CA ARG A 69 -13.56 8.42 -1.75
C ARG A 69 -12.29 7.58 -1.64
N LEU A 70 -12.23 6.69 -0.65
CA LEU A 70 -11.10 5.79 -0.42
C LEU A 70 -11.47 4.39 -0.93
N CYS A 71 -10.84 3.97 -2.02
CA CYS A 71 -10.99 2.64 -2.58
C CYS A 71 -10.16 1.63 -1.77
N LEU A 72 -10.79 0.59 -1.21
CA LEU A 72 -10.13 -0.51 -0.51
C LEU A 72 -10.59 -1.87 -1.05
N ASP A 73 -9.77 -2.91 -0.85
CA ASP A 73 -10.11 -4.30 -1.12
C ASP A 73 -11.19 -4.83 -0.14
N LYS A 74 -11.88 -5.90 -0.53
CA LYS A 74 -12.90 -6.58 0.29
C LYS A 74 -12.37 -7.09 1.64
N GLY A 75 -11.05 -7.33 1.77
CA GLY A 75 -10.39 -7.64 3.05
C GLY A 75 -10.41 -6.51 4.09
N TYR A 76 -10.87 -5.31 3.72
CA TYR A 76 -11.04 -4.15 4.61
C TYR A 76 -12.50 -3.91 5.02
N ASP A 77 -13.44 -4.77 4.62
CA ASP A 77 -14.87 -4.60 4.92
C ASP A 77 -15.19 -4.93 6.38
N ALA A 78 -15.07 -3.92 7.24
CA ALA A 78 -15.42 -3.98 8.65
C ALA A 78 -16.16 -2.71 9.10
N GLY A 79 -17.27 -2.87 9.82
CA GLY A 79 -18.10 -1.75 10.26
C GLY A 79 -17.35 -0.69 11.08
N TRP A 80 -16.42 -1.11 11.96
CA TRP A 80 -15.59 -0.18 12.73
C TRP A 80 -14.67 0.67 11.83
N LEU A 81 -14.14 0.09 10.74
CA LEU A 81 -13.27 0.81 9.81
C LEU A 81 -14.10 1.82 8.99
N LYS A 82 -15.32 1.44 8.58
CA LYS A 82 -16.25 2.35 7.90
C LYS A 82 -16.51 3.60 8.76
N THR A 83 -16.88 3.43 10.03
CA THR A 83 -17.11 4.54 10.97
C THR A 83 -15.85 5.37 11.19
N TYR A 84 -14.69 4.71 11.39
CA TYR A 84 -13.40 5.39 11.55
C TYR A 84 -13.04 6.27 10.34
N LEU A 85 -13.21 5.75 9.12
CA LEU A 85 -12.95 6.48 7.88
C LEU A 85 -13.93 7.64 7.69
N GLN A 86 -15.23 7.42 7.94
CA GLN A 86 -16.24 8.48 7.85
C GLN A 86 -15.96 9.64 8.82
N ASN A 87 -15.55 9.34 10.06
CA ASN A 87 -15.14 10.36 11.03
C ASN A 87 -13.88 11.13 10.60
N ARG A 88 -13.02 10.55 9.75
CA ARG A 88 -11.87 11.22 9.12
C ARG A 88 -12.20 11.89 7.79
N GLY A 89 -13.48 11.94 7.40
CA GLY A 89 -13.94 12.53 6.13
C GLY A 89 -13.65 11.66 4.89
N TYR A 90 -13.38 10.37 5.07
CA TYR A 90 -13.22 9.41 3.97
C TYR A 90 -14.49 8.60 3.74
N GLU A 91 -14.95 8.56 2.51
CA GLU A 91 -16.03 7.68 2.06
C GLU A 91 -15.42 6.34 1.65
N LEU A 92 -15.67 5.29 2.44
CA LEU A 92 -15.20 3.94 2.14
C LEU A 92 -15.91 3.38 0.91
N TYR A 93 -15.15 3.12 -0.16
CA TYR A 93 -15.62 2.38 -1.33
C TYR A 93 -14.91 1.03 -1.43
N ILE A 94 -15.70 -0.04 -1.37
CA ILE A 94 -15.25 -1.41 -1.58
C ILE A 94 -16.12 -1.99 -2.69
N GLN A 95 -15.50 -2.36 -3.81
CA GLN A 95 -16.18 -3.05 -4.90
C GLN A 95 -16.43 -4.52 -4.51
N SER A 96 -17.58 -5.09 -4.89
CA SER A 96 -17.83 -6.52 -4.72
C SER A 96 -17.17 -7.33 -5.84
N ARG A 97 -16.73 -8.55 -5.52
CA ARG A 97 -16.18 -9.50 -6.50
C ARG A 97 -17.12 -9.83 -7.66
N LYS A 98 -18.43 -9.60 -7.49
CA LYS A 98 -19.43 -9.83 -8.54
C LYS A 98 -19.43 -8.66 -9.53
N GLU A 99 -19.50 -7.42 -9.03
CA GLU A 99 -19.34 -6.22 -9.86
C GLU A 99 -17.98 -6.20 -10.58
N GLU A 100 -16.91 -6.66 -9.94
CA GLU A 100 -15.58 -6.78 -10.55
C GLU A 100 -15.55 -7.81 -11.69
N SER A 101 -16.17 -8.99 -11.48
CA SER A 101 -16.26 -10.08 -12.47
C SER A 101 -17.22 -9.78 -13.62
N ASP A 102 -18.28 -9.01 -13.37
CA ASP A 102 -19.20 -8.54 -14.41
C ASP A 102 -18.61 -7.36 -15.19
N ALA A 103 -17.86 -6.46 -14.54
CA ALA A 103 -17.18 -5.35 -15.21
C ALA A 103 -15.94 -5.79 -16.00
N SER A 104 -15.20 -6.82 -15.57
CA SER A 104 -14.03 -7.35 -16.29
C SER A 104 -14.35 -8.02 -17.64
N LYS A 105 -15.64 -8.17 -17.97
CA LYS A 105 -16.13 -8.55 -19.31
C LYS A 105 -16.10 -7.39 -20.30
N ASN A 106 -15.96 -6.15 -19.82
CA ASN A 106 -15.79 -4.94 -20.64
C ASN A 106 -14.29 -4.65 -20.80
N THR A 107 -13.83 -4.48 -22.04
CA THR A 107 -12.42 -4.24 -22.41
C THR A 107 -11.83 -2.97 -21.81
N ASP A 108 -12.65 -1.97 -21.50
CA ASP A 108 -12.20 -0.69 -20.91
C ASP A 108 -12.17 -0.69 -19.38
N PHE A 109 -12.63 -1.75 -18.71
CA PHE A 109 -12.65 -1.80 -17.25
C PHE A 109 -11.24 -1.86 -16.65
N LYS A 110 -10.97 -0.90 -15.75
CA LYS A 110 -9.78 -0.86 -14.90
C LYS A 110 -10.23 -0.91 -13.45
N ALA A 111 -10.02 -2.05 -12.80
CA ALA A 111 -10.43 -2.25 -11.42
C ALA A 111 -9.75 -1.26 -10.47
N HIS A 112 -10.47 -0.78 -9.45
CA HIS A 112 -10.08 0.42 -8.70
C HIS A 112 -8.77 0.28 -7.89
N HIS A 113 -8.35 -0.95 -7.56
CA HIS A 113 -7.09 -1.28 -6.87
C HIS A 113 -5.84 -1.22 -7.77
N TRP A 114 -6.04 -1.14 -9.10
CA TRP A 114 -4.98 -1.11 -10.11
C TRP A 114 -3.90 -0.04 -9.86
N GLY A 115 -4.24 1.12 -9.28
CA GLY A 115 -3.24 2.15 -8.92
C GLY A 115 -2.21 1.64 -7.91
N VAL A 116 -2.68 1.04 -6.81
CA VAL A 116 -1.85 0.51 -5.71
C VAL A 116 -1.05 -0.71 -6.16
N GLU A 117 -1.65 -1.59 -6.98
CA GLU A 117 -0.98 -2.77 -7.53
C GLU A 117 0.10 -2.40 -8.55
N ARG A 118 -0.19 -1.46 -9.45
CA ARG A 118 0.75 -0.93 -10.44
C ARG A 118 1.97 -0.31 -9.75
N MET A 119 1.75 0.44 -8.67
CA MET A 119 2.82 1.01 -7.85
C MET A 119 3.63 -0.08 -7.14
N HIS A 120 2.99 -1.09 -6.55
CA HIS A 120 3.69 -2.26 -5.99
C HIS A 120 4.53 -3.00 -7.04
N SER A 121 4.00 -3.17 -8.25
CA SER A 121 4.70 -3.78 -9.38
C SER A 121 5.94 -2.97 -9.77
N TRP A 122 5.81 -1.65 -9.91
CA TRP A 122 6.93 -0.75 -10.16
C TRP A 122 8.01 -0.84 -9.06
N MET A 123 7.63 -0.76 -7.77
CA MET A 123 8.56 -0.95 -6.65
C MET A 123 9.30 -2.29 -6.70
N ASN A 124 8.61 -3.37 -7.08
CA ASN A 124 9.21 -4.71 -7.14
C ASN A 124 10.20 -4.90 -8.30
N ARG A 125 10.23 -4.01 -9.31
CA ARG A 125 11.29 -4.00 -10.34
C ARG A 125 12.63 -3.51 -9.79
N PHE A 126 12.63 -2.70 -8.72
CA PHE A 126 13.85 -2.23 -8.06
C PHE A 126 14.45 -3.35 -7.18
N ARG A 127 15.39 -4.11 -7.76
CA ARG A 127 16.09 -5.23 -7.08
C ARG A 127 16.61 -4.88 -5.68
N ARG A 128 17.03 -3.63 -5.45
CA ARG A 128 17.51 -3.15 -4.13
C ARG A 128 16.49 -3.33 -3.01
N ILE A 129 15.20 -3.11 -3.28
CA ILE A 129 14.13 -3.18 -2.27
C ILE A 129 13.27 -4.45 -2.39
N LEU A 130 13.45 -5.28 -3.43
CA LEU A 130 12.69 -6.52 -3.61
C LEU A 130 12.86 -7.50 -2.42
N THR A 131 14.04 -7.47 -1.79
CA THR A 131 14.35 -8.08 -0.49
C THR A 131 14.87 -7.00 0.45
N ARG A 132 14.41 -6.95 1.70
CA ARG A 132 14.96 -6.07 2.74
C ARG A 132 16.27 -6.65 3.26
N TRP A 133 17.37 -5.96 3.02
CA TRP A 133 18.71 -6.28 3.53
C TRP A 133 19.12 -5.39 4.71
N GLU A 134 18.44 -4.26 4.87
CA GLU A 134 18.69 -3.23 5.86
C GLU A 134 18.29 -3.69 7.27
N LYS A 135 19.28 -3.82 8.17
CA LYS A 135 19.03 -4.23 9.56
C LYS A 135 18.20 -3.21 10.34
N LYS A 136 18.47 -1.92 10.17
CA LYS A 136 17.64 -0.81 10.66
C LYS A 136 16.37 -0.71 9.80
N ILE A 137 15.23 -0.37 10.44
CA ILE A 137 13.95 -0.19 9.73
C ILE A 137 13.92 1.17 9.03
N GLU A 138 14.51 2.16 9.69
CA GLU A 138 14.67 3.54 9.29
C GLU A 138 15.40 3.63 7.93
N ASN A 139 16.49 2.86 7.76
CA ASN A 139 17.22 2.72 6.50
C ASN A 139 16.40 2.06 5.37
N TYR A 140 15.52 1.12 5.70
CA TYR A 140 14.67 0.45 4.72
C TYR A 140 13.55 1.38 4.25
N GLU A 141 12.89 2.07 5.18
CA GLU A 141 11.87 3.09 4.88
C GLU A 141 12.45 4.19 3.99
N ALA A 142 13.66 4.69 4.27
CA ALA A 142 14.39 5.63 3.40
C ALA A 142 14.61 5.08 1.97
N MET A 143 15.03 3.81 1.82
CA MET A 143 15.19 3.16 0.50
C MET A 143 13.87 3.02 -0.26
N LEU A 144 12.76 2.79 0.43
CA LEU A 144 11.43 2.77 -0.18
C LEU A 144 10.98 4.17 -0.62
N HIS A 145 11.15 5.21 0.22
CA HIS A 145 10.83 6.59 -0.14
C HIS A 145 11.67 7.09 -1.32
N PHE A 146 12.96 6.76 -1.36
CA PHE A 146 13.83 7.05 -2.52
C PHE A 146 13.31 6.36 -3.79
N THR A 147 12.87 5.09 -3.69
CA THR A 147 12.26 4.37 -4.82
C THR A 147 10.94 5.02 -5.26
N CYS A 148 10.10 5.48 -4.33
CA CYS A 148 8.90 6.24 -4.63
C CYS A 148 9.22 7.56 -5.37
N GLY A 149 10.25 8.29 -4.91
CA GLY A 149 10.73 9.52 -5.57
C GLY A 149 11.17 9.29 -7.02
N LEU A 150 11.96 8.24 -7.28
CA LEU A 150 12.35 7.86 -8.64
C LEU A 150 11.14 7.49 -9.52
N ILE A 151 10.12 6.83 -8.97
CA ILE A 151 8.91 6.49 -9.72
C ILE A 151 8.09 7.74 -10.04
N VAL A 152 7.95 8.69 -9.11
CA VAL A 152 7.27 9.98 -9.35
C VAL A 152 8.02 10.81 -10.39
N TRP A 153 9.35 10.94 -10.26
CA TRP A 153 10.21 11.62 -11.23
C TRP A 153 9.99 11.09 -12.65
N ASN A 154 10.09 9.76 -12.82
CA ASN A 154 9.90 9.07 -14.10
C ASN A 154 8.44 9.10 -14.63
N LYS A 155 7.47 9.60 -13.86
CA LYS A 155 6.05 9.68 -14.25
C LYS A 155 5.54 11.11 -14.48
N VAL A 156 6.24 12.10 -13.93
CA VAL A 156 5.88 13.52 -13.99
C VAL A 156 6.83 14.31 -14.87
N LEU A 157 8.14 14.05 -14.78
CA LEU A 157 9.20 14.92 -15.34
C LEU A 157 9.93 14.33 -16.56
N LEU A 158 9.77 13.02 -16.82
CA LEU A 158 10.28 12.34 -18.03
C LEU A 158 9.10 11.87 -18.90
N ARG A 159 8.23 12.82 -19.28
CA ARG A 159 7.10 12.61 -20.19
C ARG A 159 7.45 13.06 -21.60
#